data_AF-A0AAE1CAQ8-F1
#
_entry.id   AF-A0AAE1CAQ8-F1
#
_cell.length_a   1.000
_cell.length_b   1.000
_cell.length_c   1.000
_cell.angle_alpha   90.00
_cell.angle_beta   90.00
_cell.angle_gamma   90.00
#
_symmetry.space_group_name_H-M   'P 1'
#
loop_
_entity.id
_entity.type
_entity.pdbx_description
1 polymer ?
#
loop_
_entity_poly.entity_id
_entity_poly.type
_entity_poly.pdbx_seq_one_letter_code
_entity_poly.pdbx_strand_id
1 'polypeptide(L)'
;MDDDNLDSGFLNISLSDSEDDGSDSSSRSPVDTTTCKPDEPVSRADRRNALSESDFQLLRQSYRPKVENGDIYRTIKIPLDPAGAKSKPVNQELLHAVEELYFFRRYEEAVNFVHDVLMSEGEGGAGLLEEDTTKLLRYYQAKCSQRLLQARARGARGPVDGAGS
;
A
#
# COMPACT_ATOMS: atom_id res chain seq x y z
N MET A 1 19.83 -33.92 20.60
CA MET A 1 20.01 -33.50 21.99
C MET A 1 20.70 -32.15 21.92
N ASP A 2 20.05 -30.99 21.87
CA ASP A 2 18.66 -30.56 22.11
C ASP A 2 18.56 -29.16 21.45
N ASP A 3 17.59 -28.95 20.56
CA ASP A 3 16.41 -28.10 20.74
C ASP A 3 16.66 -26.58 20.63
N ASP A 4 16.14 -26.05 19.53
CA ASP A 4 15.92 -24.63 19.23
C ASP A 4 15.15 -23.92 20.36
N ASN A 5 15.70 -22.82 20.88
CA ASN A 5 14.89 -21.78 21.52
C ASN A 5 15.34 -20.39 21.03
N LEU A 6 15.01 -20.12 19.77
CA LEU A 6 14.93 -18.78 19.19
C LEU A 6 13.60 -18.14 19.61
N ASP A 7 13.46 -17.78 20.88
CA ASP A 7 12.35 -16.97 21.37
C ASP A 7 12.82 -16.35 22.71
N SER A 8 13.13 -15.07 22.82
CA SER A 8 12.13 -14.02 23.05
C SER A 8 12.85 -12.68 23.18
N GLY A 9 13.57 -12.24 22.15
CA GLY A 9 14.36 -11.01 22.18
C GLY A 9 13.64 -9.77 21.66
N PHE A 10 12.35 -9.87 21.31
CA PHE A 10 11.69 -8.85 20.49
C PHE A 10 10.73 -7.92 21.25
N LEU A 11 10.27 -8.28 22.45
CA LEU A 11 9.41 -7.42 23.27
C LEU A 11 9.79 -7.57 24.74
N ASN A 12 10.84 -6.87 25.18
CA ASN A 12 11.18 -6.78 26.60
C ASN A 12 10.20 -5.80 27.29
N ILE A 13 8.94 -6.20 27.39
CA ILE A 13 7.90 -5.49 28.15
C ILE A 13 7.82 -6.21 29.49
N SER A 14 8.39 -5.62 30.53
CA SER A 14 8.21 -6.12 31.90
C SER A 14 6.76 -5.90 32.33
N LEU A 15 5.93 -6.93 32.21
CA LEU A 15 4.65 -6.99 32.90
C LEU A 15 4.95 -7.25 34.39
N SER A 16 4.95 -6.20 35.19
CA SER A 16 5.03 -6.31 36.65
C SER A 16 3.68 -6.85 37.14
N ASP A 17 3.62 -8.17 37.34
CA ASP A 17 2.55 -8.86 38.03
C ASP A 17 2.65 -8.51 39.53
N SER A 18 1.73 -7.68 40.02
CA SER A 18 1.66 -7.34 41.44
C SER A 18 0.63 -8.28 42.06
N GLU A 19 1.13 -9.31 42.72
CA GLU A 19 0.35 -10.32 43.44
C GLU A 19 -0.30 -9.68 44.68
N ASP A 20 -1.64 -9.73 44.75
CA ASP A 20 -2.45 -9.35 45.89
C ASP A 20 -2.72 -10.58 46.75
N ASP A 21 -2.23 -10.59 48.00
CA ASP A 21 -2.65 -11.54 49.04
C ASP A 21 -3.10 -10.76 50.29
N GLY A 22 -4.42 -10.62 50.41
CA GLY A 22 -5.16 -10.94 51.63
C GLY A 22 -5.07 -10.05 52.89
N SER A 23 -6.17 -9.31 53.13
CA SER A 23 -6.85 -9.07 54.44
C SER A 23 -6.44 -7.92 55.38
N ASP A 24 -7.26 -6.85 55.46
CA ASP A 24 -8.26 -6.61 56.54
C ASP A 24 -9.02 -5.26 56.32
N SER A 25 -10.21 -5.21 56.91
CA SER A 25 -11.35 -4.31 56.82
C SER A 25 -11.12 -2.82 57.09
N SER A 26 -11.68 -1.97 56.21
CA SER A 26 -12.62 -0.86 56.53
C SER A 26 -12.42 0.39 55.65
N SER A 27 -13.55 0.95 55.20
CA SER A 27 -13.72 2.22 54.48
C SER A 27 -13.33 2.26 53.00
N ARG A 28 -14.28 1.84 52.14
CA ARG A 28 -14.37 2.29 50.75
C ARG A 28 -14.64 3.80 50.72
N SER A 29 -13.67 4.58 50.27
CA SER A 29 -13.92 5.89 49.66
C SER A 29 -13.84 5.74 48.14
N PRO A 30 -14.82 6.19 47.35
CA PRO A 30 -14.73 6.18 45.91
C PRO A 30 -13.71 7.24 45.52
N VAL A 31 -12.55 6.85 44.98
CA VAL A 31 -11.64 7.84 44.40
C VAL A 31 -12.23 8.23 43.06
N ASP A 32 -12.93 9.36 43.14
CA ASP A 32 -13.48 10.13 42.06
C ASP A 32 -12.49 10.33 40.92
N THR A 33 -13.09 10.34 39.74
CA THR A 33 -12.54 10.93 38.53
C THR A 33 -12.15 12.38 38.84
N THR A 34 -11.02 12.85 38.30
CA THR A 34 -10.47 14.23 38.35
C THR A 34 -9.14 14.30 39.09
N THR A 35 -8.04 14.31 38.34
CA THR A 35 -7.02 15.37 38.40
C THR A 35 -6.02 15.16 37.26
N CYS A 36 -6.22 15.87 36.15
CA CYS A 36 -5.15 16.16 35.20
C CYS A 36 -4.18 17.11 35.90
N LYS A 37 -3.00 16.61 36.27
CA LYS A 37 -1.88 17.49 36.66
C LYS A 37 -1.48 18.30 35.41
N PRO A 38 -1.41 19.64 35.48
CA PRO A 38 -0.85 20.43 34.41
C PRO A 38 0.68 20.40 34.50
N ASP A 39 1.32 20.50 33.34
CA ASP A 39 2.75 20.81 33.16
C ASP A 39 3.77 19.68 33.34
N GLU A 40 3.69 18.65 32.48
CA GLU A 40 4.90 18.15 31.84
C GLU A 40 4.93 18.60 30.37
N PRO A 41 6.08 19.03 29.82
CA PRO A 41 6.16 19.45 28.43
C PRO A 41 5.96 18.23 27.52
N VAL A 42 4.71 18.02 27.12
CA VAL A 42 4.31 17.07 26.08
C VAL A 42 5.23 17.29 24.88
N SER A 43 6.01 16.26 24.54
CA SER A 43 7.02 16.39 23.50
C SER A 43 6.36 16.78 22.17
N ARG A 44 7.11 17.35 21.24
CA ARG A 44 6.56 17.76 19.94
C ARG A 44 5.98 16.58 19.13
N ALA A 45 6.46 15.37 19.43
CA ALA A 45 5.93 14.12 18.88
C ALA A 45 4.60 13.74 19.54
N ASP A 46 4.52 13.83 20.86
CA ASP A 46 3.30 13.53 21.61
C ASP A 46 2.18 14.53 21.28
N ARG A 47 2.51 15.81 21.07
CA ARG A 47 1.52 16.82 20.65
C ARG A 47 0.99 16.59 19.22
N ARG A 48 1.74 15.90 18.36
CA ARG A 48 1.30 15.56 16.99
C ARG A 48 0.37 14.35 16.94
N ASN A 49 0.53 13.42 17.89
CA ASN A 49 -0.17 12.13 17.86
C ASN A 49 -1.17 11.93 19.02
N ALA A 50 -1.21 12.83 20.01
CA ALA A 50 -2.19 12.79 21.09
C ALA A 50 -3.55 13.31 20.60
N LEU A 51 -4.27 12.49 19.84
CA LEU A 51 -5.72 12.60 19.78
C LEU A 51 -6.28 12.12 21.13
N SER A 52 -7.32 12.77 21.63
CA SER A 52 -8.09 12.22 22.74
C SER A 52 -8.71 10.88 22.32
N GLU A 53 -9.01 9.99 23.28
CA GLU A 53 -9.65 8.70 22.99
C GLU A 53 -10.98 8.88 22.23
N SER A 54 -11.76 9.93 22.55
CA SER A 54 -12.98 10.27 21.81
C SER A 54 -12.71 10.68 20.36
N ASP A 55 -11.66 11.46 20.10
CA ASP A 55 -11.29 11.87 18.75
C ASP A 55 -10.75 10.68 17.94
N PHE A 56 -10.01 9.78 18.58
CA PHE A 56 -9.55 8.54 17.97
C PHE A 56 -10.72 7.64 17.58
N GLN A 57 -11.75 7.53 18.42
CA GLN A 57 -12.95 6.75 18.09
C GLN A 57 -13.71 7.33 16.90
N LEU A 58 -13.85 8.67 16.83
CA LEU A 58 -14.43 9.35 15.67
C LEU A 58 -13.58 9.14 14.40
N LEU A 59 -12.25 9.27 14.52
CA LEU A 59 -11.33 9.01 13.42
C LEU A 59 -11.48 7.57 12.93
N ARG A 60 -11.51 6.59 13.84
CA ARG A 60 -11.66 5.17 13.51
C ARG A 60 -12.98 4.87 12.80
N GLN A 61 -14.08 5.52 13.20
CA GLN A 61 -15.37 5.40 12.53
C GLN A 61 -15.33 5.99 11.11
N SER A 62 -14.62 7.10 10.93
CA SER A 62 -14.49 7.79 9.63
C SER A 62 -13.41 7.21 8.72
N TYR A 63 -12.46 6.46 9.28
CA TYR A 63 -11.30 5.97 8.56
C TYR A 63 -11.70 4.92 7.54
N ARG A 64 -11.38 5.20 6.27
CA ARG A 64 -11.51 4.25 5.17
C ARG A 64 -10.11 4.04 4.58
N PRO A 65 -9.58 2.81 4.58
CA PRO A 65 -8.32 2.56 3.90
C PRO A 65 -8.51 2.87 2.41
N LYS A 66 -7.52 3.54 1.82
CA LYS A 66 -7.51 3.75 0.38
C LYS A 66 -7.31 2.38 -0.29
N VAL A 67 -8.28 1.97 -1.09
CA VAL A 67 -8.18 0.74 -1.89
C VAL A 67 -7.84 1.18 -3.32
N GLU A 68 -6.62 0.89 -3.75
CA GLU A 68 -6.21 1.11 -5.14
C GLU A 68 -6.76 -0.03 -6.00
N ASN A 69 -7.74 0.27 -6.87
CA ASN A 69 -8.41 -0.70 -7.73
C ASN A 69 -7.76 -0.84 -9.13
N GLY A 70 -6.53 -0.37 -9.28
CA GLY A 70 -5.84 -0.41 -10.57
C GLY A 70 -6.28 0.68 -11.54
N ASP A 71 -6.76 1.80 -11.01
CA ASP A 71 -7.24 2.94 -11.80
C ASP A 71 -6.26 4.12 -11.80
N ILE A 72 -5.05 3.97 -11.24
CA ILE A 72 -4.01 5.02 -11.24
C ILE A 72 -3.68 5.48 -12.66
N TYR A 73 -3.71 4.58 -13.65
CA TYR A 73 -3.47 4.93 -15.05
C TYR A 73 -4.46 5.99 -15.59
N ARG A 74 -5.66 6.13 -15.01
CA ARG A 74 -6.66 7.13 -15.39
C ARG A 74 -6.37 8.52 -14.84
N THR A 75 -5.62 8.60 -13.75
CA THR A 75 -5.26 9.88 -13.12
C THR A 75 -4.09 10.55 -13.83
N ILE A 76 -3.31 9.78 -14.59
CA ILE A 76 -2.16 10.27 -15.37
C ILE A 76 -2.66 10.92 -16.65
N LYS A 77 -2.33 12.20 -16.84
CA LYS A 77 -2.66 12.94 -18.07
C LYS A 77 -1.60 12.63 -19.13
N ILE A 78 -2.04 12.02 -20.23
CA ILE A 78 -1.24 11.81 -21.44
C ILE A 78 -1.81 12.75 -22.52
N PRO A 79 -1.00 13.51 -23.27
CA PRO A 79 0.47 13.53 -23.29
C PRO A 79 1.10 14.20 -22.05
N LEU A 80 2.28 13.72 -21.63
CA LEU A 80 2.98 14.23 -20.45
C LEU A 80 3.52 15.64 -20.71
N ASP A 81 3.35 16.55 -19.74
CA ASP A 81 3.94 17.89 -19.84
C ASP A 81 5.48 17.79 -19.91
N PRO A 82 6.15 18.41 -20.89
CA PRO A 82 7.58 18.23 -21.12
C PRO A 82 8.45 18.74 -19.95
N ALA A 83 7.94 19.68 -19.15
CA ALA A 83 8.60 20.17 -17.94
C ALA A 83 8.44 19.22 -16.73
N GLY A 84 7.38 18.41 -16.71
CA GLY A 84 7.05 17.48 -15.63
C GLY A 84 7.49 16.04 -15.89
N ALA A 85 7.66 15.64 -17.16
CA ALA A 85 7.95 14.25 -17.54
C ALA A 85 9.28 13.72 -16.97
N LYS A 86 10.29 14.59 -16.79
CA LYS A 86 11.58 14.23 -16.17
C LYS A 86 11.55 14.19 -14.64
N SER A 87 10.40 14.47 -14.03
CA SER A 87 10.26 14.47 -12.59
C SER A 87 10.20 13.03 -12.07
N LYS A 88 11.02 12.71 -11.06
CA LYS A 88 11.00 11.41 -10.37
C LYS A 88 9.60 10.95 -9.95
N PRO A 89 8.75 11.79 -9.30
CA PRO A 89 7.39 11.37 -8.94
C PRO A 89 6.55 10.95 -10.14
N VAL A 90 6.65 11.64 -11.27
CA VAL A 90 5.87 11.32 -12.48
C VAL A 90 6.29 9.96 -13.05
N ASN A 91 7.60 9.69 -13.10
CA ASN A 91 8.12 8.38 -13.55
C ASN A 91 7.69 7.23 -12.63
N GLN A 92 7.66 7.45 -11.31
CA GLN A 92 7.16 6.45 -10.36
C GLN A 92 5.66 6.19 -10.52
N GLU A 93 4.85 7.24 -10.71
CA GLU A 93 3.41 7.10 -10.96
C GLU A 93 3.13 6.32 -12.25
N LEU A 94 3.87 6.60 -13.32
CA LEU A 94 3.80 5.87 -14.59
C LEU A 94 4.11 4.38 -14.41
N LEU A 95 5.18 4.08 -13.67
CA LEU A 95 5.58 2.70 -13.41
C LEU A 95 4.52 1.98 -12.57
N HIS A 96 4.06 2.59 -11.48
CA HIS A 96 3.03 2.03 -10.61
C HIS A 96 1.71 1.78 -11.36
N ALA A 97 1.30 2.70 -12.23
CA ALA A 97 0.11 2.49 -13.06
C ALA A 97 0.20 1.23 -13.92
N VAL A 98 1.35 0.98 -14.54
CA VAL A 98 1.57 -0.23 -15.37
C VAL A 98 1.63 -1.48 -14.52
N GLU A 99 2.29 -1.41 -13.36
CA GLU A 99 2.38 -2.53 -12.41
C GLU A 99 1.00 -2.93 -11.91
N GLU A 100 0.18 -1.97 -11.51
CA GLU A 100 -1.19 -2.24 -11.09
C GLU A 100 -2.00 -2.92 -12.19
N LEU A 101 -1.99 -2.38 -13.42
CA LEU A 101 -2.68 -3.00 -14.54
C LEU A 101 -2.22 -4.45 -14.77
N TYR A 102 -0.92 -4.72 -14.60
CA TYR A 102 -0.37 -6.08 -14.65
C TYR A 102 -0.90 -6.97 -13.50
N PHE A 103 -0.96 -6.47 -12.26
CA PHE A 103 -1.48 -7.19 -11.10
C PHE A 103 -2.98 -7.50 -11.22
N PHE A 104 -3.78 -6.55 -11.70
CA PHE A 104 -5.21 -6.73 -11.98
C PHE A 104 -5.48 -7.56 -13.24
N ARG A 105 -4.44 -8.09 -13.91
CA ARG A 105 -4.52 -8.88 -15.14
C ARG A 105 -5.17 -8.15 -16.32
N ARG A 106 -5.21 -6.82 -16.27
CA ARG A 106 -5.71 -5.93 -17.32
C ARG A 106 -4.62 -5.69 -18.37
N TYR A 107 -4.16 -6.77 -18.99
CA TYR A 107 -2.98 -6.75 -19.86
C TYR A 107 -3.17 -5.91 -21.13
N GLU A 108 -4.39 -5.87 -21.68
CA GLU A 108 -4.69 -5.05 -22.88
C GLU A 108 -4.53 -3.56 -22.58
N GLU A 109 -5.08 -3.11 -21.46
CA GLU A 109 -4.98 -1.72 -21.02
C GLU A 109 -3.53 -1.34 -20.68
N ALA A 110 -2.77 -2.26 -20.05
CA ALA A 110 -1.35 -2.03 -19.78
C ALA A 110 -0.53 -1.81 -21.07
N VAL A 111 -0.78 -2.60 -22.12
CA VAL A 111 -0.06 -2.46 -23.40
C VAL A 111 -0.41 -1.15 -24.09
N ASN A 112 -1.70 -0.79 -24.13
CA ASN A 112 -2.14 0.46 -24.73
C ASN A 112 -1.57 1.67 -23.99
N PHE A 113 -1.61 1.66 -22.65
CA PHE A 113 -1.07 2.72 -21.83
C PHE A 113 0.44 2.92 -22.08
N VAL A 114 1.23 1.84 -22.07
CA VAL A 114 2.67 1.93 -22.35
C VAL A 114 2.93 2.44 -23.77
N HIS A 115 2.14 1.99 -24.75
CA HIS A 115 2.25 2.45 -26.12
C HIS A 115 2.01 3.96 -26.22
N ASP A 116 0.97 4.48 -25.59
CA ASP A 116 0.63 5.92 -25.61
C ASP A 116 1.70 6.77 -24.94
N VAL A 117 2.26 6.30 -23.82
CA VAL A 117 3.38 6.95 -23.12
C VAL A 117 4.63 7.00 -24.00
N LEU A 118 4.99 5.90 -24.67
CA LEU A 118 6.17 5.84 -25.53
C LEU A 118 6.00 6.65 -26.83
N MET A 119 4.79 6.72 -27.39
CA MET A 119 4.49 7.58 -28.54
C MET A 119 4.60 9.06 -28.17
N SER A 120 4.11 9.44 -26.99
CA SER A 120 4.27 10.80 -26.46
C SER A 120 5.75 11.18 -26.23
N GLU A 121 6.64 10.23 -25.97
CA GLU A 121 8.09 10.48 -25.86
C GLU A 121 8.72 10.80 -27.23
N GLY A 122 8.32 10.07 -28.28
CA GLY A 122 8.88 10.16 -29.62
C GLY A 122 8.47 11.43 -30.40
N GLU A 123 7.25 11.92 -30.18
CA GLU A 123 6.73 13.10 -30.89
C GLU A 123 7.33 14.42 -30.36
N GLY A 124 7.91 14.41 -29.15
CA GLY A 124 8.58 15.55 -28.51
C GLY A 124 10.11 15.54 -28.56
N GLY A 125 10.74 14.51 -29.17
CA GLY A 125 12.16 14.47 -29.54
C GLY A 125 13.21 14.58 -28.42
N ALA A 126 12.83 14.64 -27.14
CA ALA A 126 13.75 14.99 -26.06
C ALA A 126 13.59 14.11 -24.82
N GLY A 127 13.90 12.81 -24.93
CA GLY A 127 14.15 11.88 -23.81
C GLY A 127 13.42 12.27 -22.52
N LEU A 128 12.09 12.32 -22.59
CA LEU A 128 11.25 12.94 -21.57
C LEU A 128 11.17 12.07 -20.32
N LEU A 129 11.43 10.77 -20.47
CA LEU A 129 11.44 9.79 -19.41
C LEU A 129 12.88 9.40 -19.05
N GLU A 130 13.05 8.92 -17.83
CA GLU A 130 14.32 8.32 -17.41
C GLU A 130 14.57 7.02 -18.20
N GLU A 131 15.81 6.81 -18.64
CA GLU A 131 16.16 5.67 -19.49
C GLU A 131 15.77 4.32 -18.85
N ASP A 132 15.97 4.19 -17.54
CA ASP A 132 15.62 2.99 -16.79
C ASP A 132 14.10 2.80 -16.69
N THR A 133 13.35 3.89 -16.58
CA THR A 133 11.88 3.84 -16.60
C THR A 133 11.39 3.38 -17.98
N THR A 134 11.95 3.91 -19.06
CA THR A 134 11.65 3.47 -20.43
C THR A 134 11.97 1.99 -20.64
N LYS A 135 13.10 1.49 -20.11
CA LYS A 135 13.45 0.06 -20.15
C LYS A 135 12.42 -0.80 -19.40
N LEU A 136 12.01 -0.39 -18.20
CA LEU A 136 11.01 -1.09 -17.40
C LEU A 136 9.64 -1.12 -18.09
N LEU A 137 9.20 0.01 -18.66
CA LEU A 137 7.94 0.10 -19.41
C LEU A 137 7.93 -0.89 -20.60
N ARG A 138 9.02 -0.95 -21.37
CA ARG A 138 9.16 -1.94 -22.47
C ARG A 138 9.16 -3.38 -21.97
N TYR A 139 9.81 -3.65 -20.84
CA TYR A 139 9.77 -4.98 -20.22
C TYR A 139 8.34 -5.38 -19.85
N TYR A 140 7.59 -4.49 -19.20
CA TYR A 140 6.19 -4.75 -18.86
C TYR A 140 5.30 -4.88 -20.10
N GLN A 141 5.51 -4.10 -21.15
CA GLN A 141 4.78 -4.22 -22.41
C GLN A 141 4.96 -5.62 -23.03
N ALA A 142 6.20 -6.12 -23.11
CA ALA A 142 6.50 -7.45 -23.63
C ALA A 142 5.87 -8.54 -22.75
N LYS A 143 5.98 -8.40 -21.42
CA LYS A 143 5.40 -9.35 -20.46
C LYS A 143 3.87 -9.39 -20.53
N CYS A 144 3.20 -8.24 -20.61
CA CYS A 144 1.75 -8.14 -20.78
C CYS A 144 1.29 -8.75 -22.10
N SER A 145 2.01 -8.48 -23.19
CA SER A 145 1.71 -9.08 -24.51
C SER A 145 1.83 -10.61 -24.49
N GLN A 146 2.87 -11.14 -23.83
CA GLN A 146 3.04 -12.57 -23.64
C GLN A 146 1.90 -13.17 -22.79
N ARG A 147 1.51 -12.50 -21.70
CA ARG A 147 0.39 -12.93 -20.85
C ARG A 147 -0.93 -12.90 -21.60
N LEU A 148 -1.16 -11.90 -22.44
CA LEU A 148 -2.36 -11.79 -23.27
C LEU A 148 -2.45 -12.95 -24.27
N LEU A 149 -1.33 -13.29 -24.94
CA LEU A 149 -1.27 -14.45 -25.82
C LEU A 149 -1.53 -15.75 -25.07
N GLN A 150 -0.93 -15.93 -23.89
CA GLN A 150 -1.16 -17.10 -23.04
C GLN A 150 -2.63 -17.19 -22.58
N ALA A 151 -3.24 -16.06 -22.20
CA ALA A 151 -4.64 -16.00 -21.78
C ALA A 151 -5.58 -16.36 -22.93
N ARG A 152 -5.33 -15.84 -24.13
CA ARG A 152 -6.08 -16.19 -25.35
C ARG A 152 -5.93 -17.66 -25.70
N ALA A 153 -4.72 -18.23 -25.61
CA ALA A 153 -4.49 -19.66 -25.85
C ALA A 153 -5.19 -20.56 -24.82
N ARG A 154 -5.28 -20.12 -23.55
CA ARG A 154 -6.02 -20.83 -22.50
C ARG A 154 -7.53 -20.72 -22.67
N GLY A 155 -8.05 -19.56 -23.06
CA GLY A 155 -9.48 -19.37 -23.37
C GLY A 155 -9.93 -20.14 -24.60
N ALA A 156 -9.04 -20.33 -25.60
CA ALA A 156 -9.32 -21.14 -26.78
C ALA A 156 -9.37 -22.65 -26.49
N ARG A 157 -8.74 -23.11 -25.40
CA ARG A 157 -8.92 -24.47 -24.84
C ARG A 157 -10.03 -24.47 -23.80
N GLY A 158 -11.22 -24.01 -24.20
CA GLY A 158 -12.44 -24.11 -23.40
C GLY A 158 -12.71 -25.55 -22.95
N PRO A 159 -13.54 -25.75 -21.91
CA PRO A 159 -13.68 -27.03 -21.23
C PRO A 159 -14.07 -28.10 -22.26
N VAL A 160 -13.24 -29.13 -22.37
CA VAL A 160 -13.65 -30.36 -23.03
C VAL A 160 -14.77 -30.93 -22.16
N ASP A 161 -16.00 -30.79 -22.63
CA ASP A 161 -17.18 -31.38 -22.00
C ASP A 161 -16.94 -32.87 -21.82
N GLY A 162 -16.62 -33.25 -20.60
CA GLY A 162 -16.65 -34.63 -20.12
C GLY A 162 -18.10 -35.06 -19.93
N ALA A 163 -18.89 -35.10 -21.01
CA ALA A 163 -20.14 -35.86 -21.04
C ALA A 163 -19.78 -37.31 -21.42
N GLY A 164 -19.24 -38.03 -20.44
CA GLY A 164 -18.98 -39.46 -20.52
C GLY A 164 -19.80 -40.20 -19.47
N SER A 165 -21.00 -40.64 -19.86
CA SER A 165 -21.60 -41.97 -19.62
C SER A 165 -23.11 -41.92 -19.82
#